data_AF-W4RWV8-F1
#
_entry.id   AF-W4RWV8-F1
#
_cell.length_a   1.000
_cell.length_b   1.000
_cell.length_c   1.000
_cell.angle_alpha   90.00
_cell.angle_beta   90.00
_cell.angle_gamma   90.00
#
_symmetry.space_group_name_H-M   'P 1'
#
loop_
_entity.id
_entity.type
_entity.pdbx_description
1 polymer ?
#
loop_
_entity_poly.entity_id
_entity_poly.type
_entity_poly.pdbx_seq_one_letter_code
_entity_poly.pdbx_strand_id
1 'polypeptide(L)'
;MNKIESMKSKIITYTTDLSLSFKGIENPWDTIPLYHGTTSKYLNDILRNGIVPRKNSAHHNFQESPSNEHLVYLSNKWHYWYAYHSNKESIIRKVGQKRYETESIGALWNETNDFPIYVCCDIPKELLTLDEDVVYQFDVKHKINSGFIKEPSDISISDCLAQGTIASLKEIDPIYINEIVILGSPEYRDELLEGQYGAEANNWFNGWGLGDMTRADLSTLELMKYHNQIEVLEYEYPADKNNLVENIVLLGDNLIISFKS
;
A
#
# COMPACT_ATOMS: atom_id res chain seq x y z
N MET A 1 -20.21 -18.70 13.23
CA MET A 1 -19.10 -18.07 12.48
C MET A 1 -18.37 -19.18 11.72
N ASN A 2 -18.09 -19.01 10.43
CA ASN A 2 -17.32 -20.04 9.70
C ASN A 2 -15.86 -20.07 10.24
N LYS A 3 -15.11 -21.16 10.02
CA LYS A 3 -13.74 -21.31 10.55
C LYS A 3 -12.79 -20.20 10.10
N ILE A 4 -12.99 -19.68 8.88
CA ILE A 4 -12.15 -18.64 8.26
C ILE A 4 -12.35 -17.29 8.97
N GLU A 5 -13.58 -16.82 9.11
CA GLU A 5 -13.91 -15.61 9.86
C GLU A 5 -13.46 -15.72 11.32
N SER A 6 -13.59 -16.92 11.92
CA SER A 6 -13.04 -17.17 13.26
C SER A 6 -11.54 -17.05 13.35
N MET A 7 -10.79 -17.47 12.33
CA MET A 7 -9.35 -17.29 12.29
C MET A 7 -8.98 -15.82 12.06
N LYS A 8 -9.68 -15.13 11.16
CA LYS A 8 -9.49 -13.69 10.91
C LYS A 8 -9.61 -12.87 12.20
N SER A 9 -10.68 -13.08 12.98
CA SER A 9 -10.83 -12.39 14.27
C SER A 9 -9.72 -12.73 15.28
N LYS A 10 -9.25 -13.98 15.32
CA LYS A 10 -8.13 -14.38 16.18
C LYS A 10 -6.82 -13.70 15.77
N ILE A 11 -6.55 -13.56 14.47
CA ILE A 11 -5.37 -12.85 13.96
C ILE A 11 -5.43 -11.38 14.37
N ILE A 12 -6.59 -10.72 14.25
CA ILE A 12 -6.73 -9.32 14.68
C ILE A 12 -6.40 -9.16 16.17
N THR A 13 -6.92 -10.01 17.05
CA THR A 13 -6.58 -9.97 18.48
C THR A 13 -5.09 -10.24 18.71
N TYR A 14 -4.55 -11.30 18.11
CA TYR A 14 -3.15 -11.69 18.24
C TYR A 14 -2.17 -10.57 17.81
N THR A 15 -2.40 -9.98 16.64
CA THR A 15 -1.56 -8.91 16.10
C THR A 15 -1.69 -7.61 16.89
N THR A 16 -2.87 -7.32 17.45
CA THR A 16 -3.07 -6.19 18.38
C THR A 16 -2.24 -6.38 19.65
N ASP A 17 -2.31 -7.55 20.28
CA ASP A 17 -1.56 -7.86 21.51
C ASP A 17 -0.04 -7.80 21.28
N LEU A 18 0.42 -8.31 20.12
CA LEU A 18 1.82 -8.16 19.69
C LEU A 18 2.21 -6.70 19.51
N SER A 19 1.41 -5.90 18.79
CA SER A 19 1.71 -4.48 18.54
C SER A 19 1.82 -3.68 19.85
N LEU A 20 0.94 -3.96 20.82
CA LEU A 20 0.94 -3.29 22.12
C LEU A 20 2.14 -3.69 22.99
N SER A 21 2.62 -4.92 22.87
CA SER A 21 3.76 -5.43 23.65
C SER A 21 5.13 -5.22 22.98
N PHE A 22 5.14 -4.88 21.68
CA PHE A 22 6.36 -4.68 20.90
C PHE A 22 7.14 -3.42 21.34
N LYS A 23 8.41 -3.61 21.69
CA LYS A 23 9.30 -2.57 22.27
C LYS A 23 10.24 -1.90 21.27
N GLY A 24 10.18 -2.27 19.99
CA GLY A 24 11.11 -1.79 18.97
C GLY A 24 12.19 -2.82 18.64
N ILE A 25 13.11 -2.42 17.76
CA ILE A 25 14.24 -3.24 17.29
C ILE A 25 15.53 -2.51 17.65
N GLU A 26 16.45 -3.19 18.33
CA GLU A 26 17.73 -2.58 18.73
C GLU A 26 18.76 -2.55 17.59
N ASN A 27 18.76 -3.56 16.70
CA ASN A 27 19.70 -3.67 15.58
C ASN A 27 19.06 -4.41 14.38
N PRO A 28 18.26 -3.72 13.55
CA PRO A 28 17.71 -4.33 12.34
C PRO A 28 18.84 -4.62 11.35
N TRP A 29 18.92 -5.84 10.84
CA TRP A 29 19.96 -6.26 9.87
C TRP A 29 19.40 -6.96 8.64
N ASP A 30 18.19 -7.52 8.72
CA ASP A 30 17.53 -8.22 7.62
C ASP A 30 16.25 -7.49 7.22
N THR A 31 16.33 -6.75 6.12
CA THR A 31 15.21 -6.01 5.55
C THR A 31 14.60 -6.73 4.34
N ILE A 32 13.34 -6.40 4.05
CA ILE A 32 12.64 -6.84 2.85
C ILE A 32 11.98 -5.63 2.17
N PRO A 33 12.09 -5.52 0.83
CA PRO A 33 11.41 -4.46 0.09
C PRO A 33 9.90 -4.70 0.13
N LEU A 34 9.19 -3.69 0.63
CA LEU A 34 7.74 -3.65 0.73
C LEU A 34 7.23 -2.29 0.27
N TYR A 35 5.95 -2.25 -0.06
CA TYR A 35 5.31 -1.09 -0.64
C TYR A 35 4.05 -0.73 0.12
N HIS A 36 3.73 0.56 0.10
CA HIS A 36 2.51 1.08 0.68
C HIS A 36 1.77 1.96 -0.35
N GLY A 37 0.62 1.50 -0.84
CA GLY A 37 -0.20 2.25 -1.80
C GLY A 37 -1.20 3.19 -1.12
N THR A 38 -1.17 4.47 -1.45
CA THR A 38 -2.05 5.52 -0.90
C THR A 38 -2.23 6.68 -1.87
N THR A 39 -2.50 7.90 -1.39
CA THR A 39 -2.75 9.10 -2.20
C THR A 39 -1.86 10.27 -1.80
N SER A 40 -1.60 11.19 -2.74
CA SER A 40 -0.73 12.36 -2.54
C SER A 40 -1.27 13.34 -1.51
N LYS A 41 -2.56 13.25 -1.15
CA LYS A 41 -3.14 13.94 0.01
C LYS A 41 -2.32 13.75 1.29
N TYR A 42 -1.67 12.59 1.45
CA TYR A 42 -0.90 12.24 2.64
C TYR A 42 0.63 12.36 2.44
N LEU A 43 1.06 12.77 1.26
CA LEU A 43 2.47 12.77 0.85
C LEU A 43 3.36 13.54 1.84
N ASN A 44 2.98 14.78 2.18
CA ASN A 44 3.79 15.60 3.07
C ASN A 44 3.85 15.05 4.51
N ASP A 45 2.77 14.41 4.98
CA ASP A 45 2.77 13.78 6.31
C ASP A 45 3.67 12.55 6.31
N ILE A 46 3.66 11.75 5.23
CA ILE A 46 4.56 10.62 5.03
C ILE A 46 6.01 11.09 4.98
N LEU A 47 6.30 12.16 4.24
CA LEU A 47 7.65 12.70 4.13
C LEU A 47 8.24 13.10 5.48
N ARG A 48 7.40 13.60 6.40
CA ARG A 48 7.83 14.09 7.72
C ARG A 48 7.82 13.03 8.81
N ASN A 49 6.80 12.17 8.82
CA ASN A 49 6.51 11.30 9.96
C ASN A 49 6.56 9.81 9.60
N GLY A 50 6.81 9.48 8.34
CA GLY A 50 6.70 8.11 7.84
C GLY A 50 5.26 7.62 7.77
N ILE A 51 5.06 6.31 7.85
CA ILE A 51 3.73 5.69 7.68
C ILE A 51 3.16 5.30 9.05
N VAL A 52 1.97 5.80 9.41
CA VAL A 52 1.45 5.65 10.78
C VAL A 52 0.15 4.82 10.85
N PRO A 53 -0.03 3.97 11.90
CA PRO A 53 -1.25 3.16 12.06
C PRO A 53 -2.50 3.97 12.38
N ARG A 54 -3.66 3.52 11.87
CA ARG A 54 -5.03 4.13 11.97
C ARG A 54 -5.53 4.66 13.31
N LYS A 55 -4.94 4.22 14.41
CA LYS A 55 -5.32 4.67 15.74
C LYS A 55 -4.60 5.96 16.17
N ASN A 56 -3.48 6.31 15.55
CA ASN A 56 -2.66 7.47 15.92
C ASN A 56 -3.28 8.77 15.37
N SER A 57 -4.30 9.27 16.10
CA SER A 57 -5.28 10.29 15.70
C SER A 57 -4.75 11.69 15.30
N ALA A 58 -3.46 11.99 15.48
CA ALA A 58 -2.90 13.28 15.09
C ALA A 58 -2.36 13.33 13.64
N HIS A 59 -1.97 12.18 13.07
CA HIS A 59 -1.23 12.13 11.79
C HIS A 59 -1.76 11.07 10.81
N HIS A 60 -3.08 10.82 10.81
CA HIS A 60 -3.62 9.74 10.01
C HIS A 60 -3.41 9.89 8.51
N ASN A 61 -2.59 9.01 7.91
CA ASN A 61 -2.33 9.00 6.49
C ASN A 61 -3.16 7.98 5.67
N PHE A 62 -4.28 7.47 6.23
CA PHE A 62 -5.14 6.46 5.60
C PHE A 62 -6.64 6.70 5.77
N GLN A 63 -7.43 6.02 4.93
CA GLN A 63 -8.89 5.95 5.06
C GLN A 63 -9.34 4.95 6.14
N GLU A 64 -10.52 5.16 6.72
CA GLU A 64 -11.21 4.18 7.57
C GLU A 64 -11.40 2.86 6.81
N SER A 65 -10.91 1.75 7.37
CA SER A 65 -11.14 0.39 6.85
C SER A 65 -11.42 -0.56 8.02
N PRO A 66 -12.09 -1.70 7.77
CA PRO A 66 -12.40 -2.71 8.79
C PRO A 66 -11.17 -3.48 9.31
N SER A 67 -9.98 -3.24 8.75
CA SER A 67 -8.73 -3.88 9.16
C SER A 67 -8.26 -3.41 10.56
N ASN A 68 -7.21 -4.02 11.11
CA ASN A 68 -6.69 -3.66 12.42
C ASN A 68 -6.16 -2.22 12.45
N GLU A 69 -6.74 -1.35 13.29
CA GLU A 69 -6.35 0.05 13.37
C GLU A 69 -4.96 0.31 13.99
N HIS A 70 -4.37 -0.71 14.62
CA HIS A 70 -3.08 -0.62 15.29
C HIS A 70 -1.87 -0.89 14.39
N LEU A 71 -2.10 -1.33 13.15
CA LEU A 71 -1.04 -1.79 12.25
C LEU A 71 -0.91 -0.88 11.03
N VAL A 72 0.25 -0.99 10.37
CA VAL A 72 0.45 -0.47 9.01
C VAL A 72 0.46 -1.64 8.04
N TYR A 73 -0.36 -1.58 7.00
CA TYR A 73 -0.41 -2.62 5.98
C TYR A 73 0.52 -2.28 4.82
N LEU A 74 1.27 -3.28 4.40
CA LEU A 74 2.27 -3.22 3.34
C LEU A 74 2.04 -4.37 2.37
N SER A 75 2.65 -4.27 1.20
CA SER A 75 2.55 -5.32 0.18
C SER A 75 3.87 -5.52 -0.54
N ASN A 76 4.17 -6.73 -0.98
CA ASN A 76 5.30 -7.02 -1.86
C ASN A 76 4.88 -7.11 -3.35
N LYS A 77 3.60 -6.95 -3.65
CA LYS A 77 2.99 -6.99 -4.99
C LYS A 77 1.88 -5.94 -5.09
N TRP A 78 1.30 -5.70 -6.27
CA TRP A 78 0.05 -4.94 -6.43
C TRP A 78 0.00 -3.53 -5.80
N HIS A 79 1.14 -2.91 -5.47
CA HIS A 79 1.18 -1.61 -4.78
C HIS A 79 0.50 -0.50 -5.56
N TYR A 80 0.60 -0.53 -6.89
CA TYR A 80 -0.13 0.35 -7.80
C TYR A 80 -1.66 0.17 -7.68
N TRP A 81 -2.13 -1.06 -7.50
CA TRP A 81 -3.56 -1.35 -7.35
C TRP A 81 -4.08 -0.71 -6.08
N TYR A 82 -3.36 -0.88 -4.97
CA TYR A 82 -3.70 -0.22 -3.70
C TYR A 82 -3.65 1.31 -3.80
N ALA A 83 -2.66 1.87 -4.51
CA ALA A 83 -2.56 3.31 -4.75
C ALA A 83 -3.79 3.85 -5.52
N TYR A 84 -4.13 3.23 -6.65
CA TYR A 84 -5.29 3.65 -7.45
C TYR A 84 -6.62 3.43 -6.73
N HIS A 85 -6.77 2.35 -5.96
CA HIS A 85 -7.98 2.12 -5.17
C HIS A 85 -8.14 3.15 -4.06
N SER A 86 -7.08 3.44 -3.31
CA SER A 86 -7.09 4.50 -2.29
C SER A 86 -7.41 5.87 -2.90
N ASN A 87 -6.82 6.18 -4.06
CA ASN A 87 -7.10 7.42 -4.77
C ASN A 87 -8.54 7.49 -5.28
N LYS A 88 -9.07 6.43 -5.90
CA LYS A 88 -10.47 6.34 -6.33
C LYS A 88 -11.42 6.69 -5.17
N GLU A 89 -11.22 6.07 -4.00
CA GLU A 89 -12.05 6.35 -2.84
C GLU A 89 -11.90 7.80 -2.37
N SER A 90 -10.68 8.36 -2.39
CA SER A 90 -10.42 9.75 -2.01
C SER A 90 -11.12 10.74 -2.94
N ILE A 91 -11.01 10.53 -4.26
CA ILE A 91 -11.67 11.36 -5.28
C ILE A 91 -13.19 11.25 -5.14
N ILE A 92 -13.75 10.04 -5.02
CA ILE A 92 -15.20 9.85 -4.84
C ILE A 92 -15.71 10.59 -3.60
N ARG A 93 -14.97 10.57 -2.47
CA ARG A 93 -15.35 11.34 -1.27
C ARG A 93 -15.35 12.85 -1.51
N LYS A 94 -14.44 13.34 -2.36
CA LYS A 94 -14.26 14.79 -2.63
C LYS A 94 -15.23 15.33 -3.67
N VAL A 95 -15.44 14.63 -4.79
CA VAL A 95 -16.27 15.09 -5.93
C VAL A 95 -17.59 14.33 -6.11
N GLY A 96 -17.76 13.19 -5.45
CA GLY A 96 -18.93 12.33 -5.55
C GLY A 96 -18.83 11.28 -6.67
N GLN A 97 -19.49 10.13 -6.45
CA GLN A 97 -19.47 8.96 -7.36
C GLN A 97 -19.81 9.33 -8.81
N LYS A 98 -20.87 10.13 -9.00
CA LYS A 98 -21.35 10.50 -10.33
C LYS A 98 -20.28 11.23 -11.14
N ARG A 99 -19.55 12.17 -10.53
CA ARG A 99 -18.49 12.92 -11.21
C ARG A 99 -17.32 12.00 -11.57
N TYR A 100 -16.90 11.17 -10.62
CA TYR A 100 -15.84 10.18 -10.83
C TYR A 100 -16.13 9.26 -12.03
N GLU A 101 -17.38 8.82 -12.21
CA GLU A 101 -17.76 7.93 -13.31
C GLU A 101 -17.90 8.62 -14.67
N THR A 102 -18.10 9.95 -14.71
CA THR A 102 -18.41 10.66 -15.96
C THR A 102 -17.31 11.60 -16.45
N GLU A 103 -16.38 12.01 -15.57
CA GLU A 103 -15.33 12.97 -15.90
C GLU A 103 -13.98 12.27 -16.11
N SER A 104 -13.08 12.92 -16.86
CA SER A 104 -11.72 12.40 -17.06
C SER A 104 -10.98 12.32 -15.72
N ILE A 105 -10.39 11.17 -15.42
CA ILE A 105 -9.64 10.98 -14.17
C ILE A 105 -8.46 11.96 -14.05
N GLY A 106 -7.77 12.29 -15.16
CA GLY A 106 -6.70 13.29 -15.15
C GLY A 106 -7.19 14.69 -14.83
N ALA A 107 -8.40 15.06 -15.29
CA ALA A 107 -9.02 16.34 -14.91
C ALA A 107 -9.40 16.36 -13.42
N LEU A 108 -9.90 15.25 -12.90
CA LEU A 108 -10.23 15.11 -11.48
C LEU A 108 -8.97 15.15 -10.60
N TRP A 109 -7.86 14.51 -11.01
CA TRP A 109 -6.59 14.60 -10.30
C TRP A 109 -6.10 16.05 -10.22
N ASN A 110 -6.16 16.79 -11.33
CA ASN A 110 -5.78 18.21 -11.36
C ASN A 110 -6.70 19.10 -10.49
N GLU A 111 -8.02 18.91 -10.57
CA GLU A 111 -8.97 19.68 -9.75
C GLU A 111 -8.76 19.43 -8.26
N THR A 112 -8.51 18.17 -7.90
CA THR A 112 -8.41 17.76 -6.51
C THR A 112 -7.01 17.91 -5.94
N ASN A 113 -5.98 18.04 -6.78
CA ASN A 113 -4.56 17.94 -6.44
C ASN A 113 -4.28 16.66 -5.63
N ASP A 114 -4.91 15.54 -6.02
CA ASP A 114 -4.83 14.26 -5.33
C ASP A 114 -4.57 13.13 -6.33
N PHE A 115 -3.36 12.59 -6.29
CA PHE A 115 -2.84 11.60 -7.22
C PHE A 115 -2.60 10.27 -6.48
N PRO A 116 -2.70 9.12 -7.17
CA PRO A 116 -2.28 7.84 -6.61
C PRO A 116 -0.77 7.84 -6.38
N ILE A 117 -0.34 7.35 -5.22
CA ILE A 117 1.07 7.20 -4.89
C ILE A 117 1.35 5.84 -4.27
N TYR A 118 2.58 5.35 -4.40
CA TYR A 118 3.07 4.27 -3.54
C TYR A 118 4.43 4.63 -2.94
N VAL A 119 4.64 4.20 -1.70
CA VAL A 119 5.88 4.37 -0.95
C VAL A 119 6.67 3.07 -1.04
N CYS A 120 7.94 3.16 -1.39
CA CYS A 120 8.87 2.03 -1.41
C CYS A 120 9.69 2.04 -0.13
N CYS A 121 9.69 0.94 0.61
CA CYS A 121 10.33 0.83 1.90
C CYS A 121 11.18 -0.44 2.03
N ASP A 122 12.30 -0.35 2.74
CA ASP A 122 13.08 -1.51 3.17
C ASP A 122 12.83 -1.80 4.65
N ILE A 123 11.94 -2.76 4.92
CA ILE A 123 11.39 -2.99 6.25
C ILE A 123 12.13 -4.11 6.98
N PRO A 124 12.58 -3.91 8.22
CA PRO A 124 13.11 -4.99 9.06
C PRO A 124 12.07 -6.08 9.26
N LYS A 125 12.44 -7.35 9.03
CA LYS A 125 11.51 -8.47 9.15
C LYS A 125 10.93 -8.62 10.56
N GLU A 126 11.64 -8.16 11.58
CA GLU A 126 11.21 -8.18 12.98
C GLU A 126 10.06 -7.19 13.29
N LEU A 127 9.80 -6.21 12.41
CA LEU A 127 8.60 -5.36 12.51
C LEU A 127 7.34 -6.07 12.00
N LEU A 128 7.50 -7.14 11.21
CA LEU A 128 6.41 -7.71 10.45
C LEU A 128 5.55 -8.66 11.29
N THR A 129 4.26 -8.65 10.98
CA THR A 129 3.25 -9.54 11.55
C THR A 129 2.21 -9.91 10.51
N LEU A 130 1.25 -10.72 10.91
CA LEU A 130 0.23 -11.26 10.01
C LEU A 130 -0.72 -10.18 9.52
N ASP A 131 -1.02 -10.21 8.22
CA ASP A 131 -2.25 -9.62 7.69
C ASP A 131 -3.40 -10.60 7.93
N GLU A 132 -4.51 -10.13 8.49
CA GLU A 132 -5.68 -10.97 8.76
C GLU A 132 -6.34 -11.56 7.51
N ASP A 133 -6.14 -10.96 6.33
CA ASP A 133 -6.68 -11.45 5.06
C ASP A 133 -5.90 -12.65 4.48
N VAL A 134 -4.78 -13.04 5.12
CA VAL A 134 -4.05 -14.27 4.81
C VAL A 134 -4.93 -15.52 4.85
N VAL A 135 -6.00 -15.50 5.65
CA VAL A 135 -6.96 -16.62 5.78
C VAL A 135 -7.72 -16.93 4.49
N TYR A 136 -7.73 -16.00 3.53
CA TYR A 136 -8.39 -16.19 2.25
C TYR A 136 -7.46 -16.77 1.17
N GLN A 137 -6.15 -16.81 1.40
CA GLN A 137 -5.19 -17.48 0.53
C GLN A 137 -5.51 -18.99 0.47
N PHE A 138 -5.48 -19.58 -0.73
CA PHE A 138 -6.00 -20.93 -0.97
C PHE A 138 -5.38 -22.00 -0.05
N ASP A 139 -4.05 -22.02 0.09
CA ASP A 139 -3.34 -23.01 0.90
C ASP A 139 -3.62 -22.82 2.39
N VAL A 140 -3.58 -21.58 2.89
CA VAL A 140 -3.88 -21.23 4.29
C VAL A 140 -5.32 -21.57 4.62
N LYS A 141 -6.27 -21.20 3.75
CA LYS A 141 -7.69 -21.56 3.86
C LYS A 141 -7.88 -23.07 3.93
N HIS A 142 -7.17 -23.83 3.08
CA HIS A 142 -7.23 -25.29 3.09
C HIS A 142 -6.64 -25.87 4.39
N LYS A 143 -5.49 -25.37 4.85
CA LYS A 143 -4.83 -25.76 6.10
C LYS A 143 -5.68 -25.44 7.34
N ILE A 144 -6.41 -24.33 7.36
CA ILE A 144 -7.39 -23.99 8.42
C ILE A 144 -8.55 -24.99 8.40
N ASN A 145 -9.13 -25.26 7.24
CA ASN A 145 -10.30 -26.13 7.13
C ASN A 145 -9.98 -27.59 7.50
N SER A 146 -8.80 -28.08 7.12
CA SER A 146 -8.28 -29.40 7.45
C SER A 146 -7.72 -29.52 8.87
N GLY A 147 -7.53 -28.41 9.58
CA GLY A 147 -7.11 -28.38 10.99
C GLY A 147 -5.60 -28.45 11.22
N PHE A 148 -4.79 -28.22 10.17
CA PHE A 148 -3.34 -28.02 10.30
C PHE A 148 -3.00 -26.68 10.94
N ILE A 149 -3.76 -25.63 10.62
CA ILE A 149 -3.68 -24.32 11.29
C ILE A 149 -4.82 -24.23 12.31
N LYS A 150 -4.48 -24.03 13.58
CA LYS A 150 -5.41 -24.00 14.72
C LYS A 150 -5.40 -22.63 15.41
N GLU A 151 -4.29 -21.92 15.35
CA GLU A 151 -4.06 -20.61 15.95
C GLU A 151 -3.22 -19.69 15.04
N PRO A 152 -3.24 -18.36 15.25
CA PRO A 152 -2.49 -17.41 14.44
C PRO A 152 -0.99 -17.71 14.36
N SER A 153 -0.38 -18.18 15.45
CA SER A 153 1.04 -18.58 15.51
C SER A 153 1.43 -19.70 14.55
N ASP A 154 0.48 -20.47 14.03
CA ASP A 154 0.73 -21.50 13.01
C ASP A 154 0.93 -20.90 11.59
N ILE A 155 0.63 -19.61 11.39
CA ILE A 155 0.76 -18.91 10.11
C ILE A 155 2.10 -18.18 10.10
N SER A 156 2.89 -18.40 9.05
CA SER A 156 4.19 -17.75 8.89
C SER A 156 4.07 -16.41 8.16
N ILE A 157 5.06 -15.54 8.37
CA ILE A 157 5.28 -14.34 7.56
C ILE A 157 5.37 -14.68 6.06
N SER A 158 5.95 -15.82 5.71
CA SER A 158 6.03 -16.28 4.33
C SER A 158 4.67 -16.63 3.73
N ASP A 159 3.71 -17.13 4.53
CA ASP A 159 2.33 -17.35 4.07
C ASP A 159 1.65 -16.00 3.74
N CYS A 160 1.88 -14.96 4.55
CA CYS A 160 1.43 -13.59 4.26
C CYS A 160 2.09 -13.02 3.00
N LEU A 161 3.41 -13.13 2.86
CA LEU A 161 4.12 -12.64 1.67
C LEU A 161 3.74 -13.40 0.38
N ALA A 162 3.28 -14.65 0.49
CA ALA A 162 2.71 -15.39 -0.63
C ALA A 162 1.29 -14.89 -1.00
N GLN A 163 0.52 -14.43 -0.01
CA GLN A 163 -0.71 -13.66 -0.19
C GLN A 163 -0.38 -12.26 -0.78
N GLY A 164 0.80 -11.75 -0.50
CA GLY A 164 1.29 -10.51 -1.06
C GLY A 164 1.07 -9.29 -0.17
N THR A 165 0.27 -9.37 0.88
CA THR A 165 0.14 -8.35 1.92
C THR A 165 0.66 -8.82 3.26
N ILE A 166 1.08 -7.86 4.07
CA ILE A 166 1.65 -8.07 5.39
C ILE A 166 1.41 -6.84 6.25
N ALA A 167 1.46 -7.01 7.57
CA ALA A 167 1.31 -5.90 8.49
C ALA A 167 2.63 -5.60 9.21
N SER A 168 2.83 -4.35 9.60
CA SER A 168 3.86 -3.90 10.53
C SER A 168 3.25 -3.65 11.90
N LEU A 169 3.93 -4.12 12.95
CA LEU A 169 3.54 -3.96 14.35
C LEU A 169 3.57 -2.50 14.83
N LYS A 170 4.33 -1.64 14.15
CA LYS A 170 4.51 -0.21 14.44
C LYS A 170 4.43 0.62 13.16
N GLU A 171 4.50 1.93 13.33
CA GLU A 171 4.76 2.86 12.24
C GLU A 171 6.03 2.51 11.47
N ILE A 172 6.05 2.89 10.20
CA ILE A 172 7.24 2.81 9.37
C ILE A 172 7.98 4.13 9.54
N ASP A 173 9.07 4.08 10.31
CA ASP A 173 9.95 5.23 10.49
C ASP A 173 10.48 5.70 9.13
N PRO A 174 10.60 7.02 8.91
CA PRO A 174 11.12 7.54 7.65
C PRO A 174 12.51 7.04 7.26
N ILE A 175 13.34 6.54 8.20
CA ILE A 175 14.62 5.88 7.87
C ILE A 175 14.46 4.66 6.95
N TYR A 176 13.29 4.03 6.93
CA TYR A 176 12.99 2.87 6.09
C TYR A 176 12.35 3.23 4.74
N ILE A 177 12.11 4.51 4.45
CA ILE A 177 11.53 4.96 3.19
C ILE A 177 12.67 5.26 2.21
N ASN A 178 12.60 4.65 1.02
CA ASN A 178 13.58 4.84 -0.04
C ASN A 178 13.12 5.90 -1.04
N GLU A 179 11.89 5.75 -1.53
CA GLU A 179 11.32 6.62 -2.56
C GLU A 179 9.79 6.63 -2.46
N ILE A 180 9.19 7.68 -3.00
CA ILE A 180 7.74 7.77 -3.19
C ILE A 180 7.47 7.99 -4.67
N VAL A 181 6.67 7.12 -5.26
CA VAL A 181 6.31 7.17 -6.68
C VAL A 181 4.91 7.75 -6.84
N ILE A 182 4.78 8.78 -7.67
CA ILE A 182 3.53 9.45 -7.99
C ILE A 182 3.06 9.02 -9.38
N LEU A 183 1.83 8.54 -9.47
CA LEU A 183 1.25 7.96 -10.67
C LEU A 183 0.29 8.95 -11.34
N GLY A 184 0.74 9.60 -12.40
CA GLY A 184 0.00 10.63 -13.13
C GLY A 184 -0.52 10.21 -14.51
N SER A 185 -0.55 8.93 -14.86
CA SER A 185 -1.01 8.45 -16.17
C SER A 185 -2.39 7.78 -16.10
N PRO A 186 -3.44 8.37 -16.72
CA PRO A 186 -4.73 7.71 -16.91
C PRO A 186 -4.61 6.41 -17.73
N GLU A 187 -3.78 6.40 -18.77
CA GLU A 187 -3.59 5.22 -19.62
C GLU A 187 -2.91 4.09 -18.85
N TYR A 188 -1.93 4.41 -17.99
CA TYR A 188 -1.28 3.41 -17.13
C TYR A 188 -2.26 2.83 -16.11
N ARG A 189 -3.13 3.67 -15.53
CA ARG A 189 -4.22 3.21 -14.65
C ARG A 189 -5.08 2.17 -15.36
N ASP A 190 -5.55 2.47 -16.56
CA ASP A 190 -6.44 1.60 -17.31
C ASP A 190 -5.73 0.28 -17.69
N GLU A 191 -4.46 0.35 -18.10
CA GLU A 191 -3.66 -0.85 -18.39
C GLU A 191 -3.47 -1.74 -17.14
N LEU A 192 -3.22 -1.14 -15.98
CA LEU A 192 -2.99 -1.85 -14.73
C LEU A 192 -4.25 -2.38 -14.05
N LEU A 193 -5.40 -1.70 -14.20
CA LEU A 193 -6.64 -2.06 -13.50
C LEU A 193 -7.66 -2.78 -14.40
N GLU A 194 -7.70 -2.45 -15.68
CA GLU A 194 -8.72 -2.94 -16.62
C GLU A 194 -8.10 -3.85 -17.70
N GLY A 195 -6.79 -3.77 -17.90
CA GLY A 195 -6.03 -4.65 -18.78
C GLY A 195 -5.73 -6.04 -18.19
N GLN A 196 -4.77 -6.72 -18.82
CA GLN A 196 -4.34 -8.07 -18.42
C GLN A 196 -3.86 -8.11 -16.96
N TYR A 197 -3.22 -7.03 -16.49
CA TYR A 197 -2.71 -6.92 -15.12
C TYR A 197 -3.84 -6.82 -14.09
N GLY A 198 -4.92 -6.12 -14.42
CA GLY A 198 -6.10 -6.04 -13.56
C GLY A 198 -6.82 -7.38 -13.45
N ALA A 199 -6.92 -8.12 -14.56
CA ALA A 199 -7.45 -9.47 -14.56
C ALA A 199 -6.60 -10.43 -13.70
N GLU A 200 -5.27 -10.30 -13.77
CA GLU A 200 -4.35 -11.09 -12.93
C GLU A 200 -4.49 -10.73 -11.45
N ALA A 201 -4.51 -9.43 -11.10
CA ALA A 201 -4.73 -8.97 -9.73
C ALA A 201 -6.07 -9.51 -9.18
N ASN A 202 -7.14 -9.48 -9.99
CA ASN A 202 -8.43 -10.05 -9.60
C ASN A 202 -8.35 -11.56 -9.35
N ASN A 203 -7.67 -12.33 -10.21
CA ASN A 203 -7.45 -13.76 -9.98
C ASN A 203 -6.63 -13.99 -8.70
N TRP A 204 -5.61 -13.16 -8.49
CA TRP A 204 -4.77 -13.16 -7.30
C TRP A 204 -5.63 -12.95 -6.04
N PHE A 205 -6.44 -11.90 -5.98
CA PHE A 205 -7.29 -11.58 -4.81
C PHE A 205 -8.34 -12.66 -4.52
N ASN A 206 -8.71 -13.45 -5.53
CA ASN A 206 -9.60 -14.60 -5.37
C ASN A 206 -8.86 -15.92 -5.03
N GLY A 207 -7.54 -15.88 -4.88
CA GLY A 207 -6.70 -17.00 -4.48
C GLY A 207 -6.22 -17.92 -5.60
N TRP A 208 -6.29 -17.48 -6.87
CA TRP A 208 -5.99 -18.29 -8.06
C TRP A 208 -4.85 -17.75 -8.95
N GLY A 209 -4.34 -16.55 -8.68
CA GLY A 209 -3.29 -15.91 -9.49
C GLY A 209 -1.87 -16.30 -9.07
N LEU A 210 -0.94 -16.34 -10.03
CA LEU A 210 0.49 -16.55 -9.79
C LEU A 210 1.20 -15.24 -9.39
N GLY A 211 0.70 -14.09 -9.87
CA GLY A 211 1.34 -12.80 -9.67
C GLY A 211 2.70 -12.79 -10.38
N ASP A 212 2.68 -13.16 -11.66
CA ASP A 212 3.84 -13.36 -12.54
C ASP A 212 4.56 -12.04 -12.84
N MET A 213 3.84 -10.92 -12.79
CA MET A 213 4.42 -9.61 -12.96
C MET A 213 5.36 -9.26 -11.80
N THR A 214 6.65 -9.07 -12.13
CA THR A 214 7.66 -8.66 -11.17
C THR A 214 7.74 -7.14 -11.07
N ARG A 215 8.37 -6.62 -10.00
CA ARG A 215 8.69 -5.19 -9.90
C ARG A 215 9.54 -4.72 -11.08
N ALA A 216 10.47 -5.54 -11.55
CA ALA A 216 11.35 -5.21 -12.67
C ALA A 216 10.56 -5.00 -13.99
N ASP A 217 9.53 -5.81 -14.22
CA ASP A 217 8.65 -5.66 -15.38
C ASP A 217 7.87 -4.35 -15.31
N LEU A 218 7.32 -4.02 -14.13
CA LEU A 218 6.64 -2.75 -13.89
C LEU A 218 7.57 -1.55 -14.09
N SER A 219 8.74 -1.55 -13.46
CA SER A 219 9.70 -0.45 -13.61
C SER A 219 10.12 -0.25 -15.07
N THR A 220 10.25 -1.34 -15.84
CA THR A 220 10.55 -1.26 -17.27
C THR A 220 9.41 -0.61 -18.05
N LEU A 221 8.16 -1.02 -17.78
CA LEU A 221 6.97 -0.43 -18.40
C LEU A 221 6.84 1.07 -18.07
N GLU A 222 7.03 1.43 -16.80
CA GLU A 222 7.01 2.81 -16.31
C GLU A 222 8.03 3.67 -17.05
N LEU A 223 9.29 3.23 -17.12
CA LEU A 223 10.38 3.95 -17.78
C LEU A 223 10.18 4.05 -19.31
N MET A 224 9.71 2.99 -19.96
CA MET A 224 9.63 2.97 -21.42
C MET A 224 8.43 3.72 -21.98
N LYS A 225 7.29 3.69 -21.27
CA LYS A 225 6.01 4.16 -21.81
C LYS A 225 5.43 5.37 -21.07
N TYR A 226 5.72 5.50 -19.77
CA TYR A 226 5.03 6.46 -18.89
C TYR A 226 5.98 7.41 -18.16
N HIS A 227 7.25 7.49 -18.54
CA HIS A 227 8.28 8.25 -17.82
C HIS A 227 7.97 9.74 -17.58
N ASN A 228 7.20 10.39 -18.45
CA ASN A 228 6.80 11.80 -18.24
C ASN A 228 5.57 11.95 -17.34
N GLN A 229 4.84 10.87 -17.09
CA GLN A 229 3.61 10.85 -16.31
C GLN A 229 3.79 10.17 -14.94
N ILE A 230 5.00 9.73 -14.62
CA ILE A 230 5.36 9.09 -13.34
C ILE A 230 6.56 9.83 -12.79
N GLU A 231 6.45 10.29 -11.55
CA GLU A 231 7.53 11.00 -10.88
C GLU A 231 8.00 10.21 -9.65
N VAL A 232 9.32 10.10 -9.49
CA VAL A 232 9.94 9.43 -8.36
C VAL A 232 10.57 10.48 -7.46
N LEU A 233 10.06 10.56 -6.23
CA LEU A 233 10.64 11.40 -5.19
C LEU A 233 11.58 10.54 -4.33
N GLU A 234 12.88 10.71 -4.52
CA GLU A 234 13.88 10.11 -3.63
C GLU A 234 13.70 10.66 -2.20
N TYR A 235 13.72 9.76 -1.22
CA TYR A 235 13.60 10.12 0.18
C TYR A 235 14.97 10.46 0.76
N GLU A 236 15.10 11.63 1.39
CA GLU A 236 16.32 12.00 2.11
C GLU A 236 16.15 11.86 3.62
N TYR A 237 17.10 11.18 4.27
CA TYR A 237 17.20 11.14 5.72
C TYR A 237 18.24 12.16 6.24
N PRO A 238 17.99 12.86 7.36
CA PRO A 238 16.76 12.90 8.16
C PRO A 238 15.56 13.57 7.47
N ALA A 239 14.36 13.25 7.96
CA ALA A 239 13.08 13.61 7.37
C ALA A 239 12.85 15.10 7.11
N ASP A 240 13.50 15.97 7.87
CA ASP A 240 13.42 17.42 7.76
C ASP A 240 14.06 17.96 6.47
N LYS A 241 14.94 17.18 5.83
CA LYS A 241 15.58 17.55 4.56
C LYS A 241 14.70 17.41 3.33
N ASN A 242 13.64 16.60 3.40
CA ASN A 242 12.72 16.45 2.28
C ASN A 242 11.99 17.77 1.98
N ASN A 243 11.99 18.17 0.71
CA ASN A 243 11.18 19.28 0.23
C ASN A 243 9.70 18.89 0.28
N LEU A 244 8.87 19.77 0.86
CA LEU A 244 7.44 19.53 0.89
C LEU A 244 6.81 19.86 -0.45
N VAL A 245 5.94 19.00 -0.92
CA VAL A 245 5.17 19.22 -2.14
C VAL A 245 4.09 20.26 -1.88
N GLU A 246 4.02 21.25 -2.76
CA GLU A 246 2.99 22.27 -2.77
C GLU A 246 1.85 21.89 -3.72
N ASN A 247 2.17 21.48 -4.94
CA ASN A 247 1.19 21.18 -5.98
C ASN A 247 1.68 20.09 -6.93
N ILE A 248 0.75 19.28 -7.43
CA ILE A 248 0.98 18.26 -8.46
C ILE A 248 -0.03 18.51 -9.57
N VAL A 249 0.43 18.59 -10.82
CA VAL A 249 -0.43 18.84 -11.99
C VAL A 249 0.00 17.97 -13.14
N LEU A 250 -0.98 17.36 -13.81
CA LEU A 250 -0.82 16.69 -15.09
C LEU A 250 -1.14 17.68 -16.23
N LEU A 251 -0.12 18.13 -16.96
CA LEU A 251 -0.24 18.99 -18.14
C LEU A 251 0.07 18.21 -19.42
N GLY A 252 -0.99 17.75 -20.10
CA GLY A 252 -0.86 16.80 -21.19
C GLY A 252 -0.25 15.50 -20.65
N ASP A 253 0.88 15.08 -21.24
CA ASP A 253 1.60 13.87 -20.82
C ASP A 253 2.71 14.15 -19.81
N ASN A 254 2.71 15.32 -19.16
CA ASN A 254 3.77 15.70 -18.20
C ASN A 254 3.18 15.88 -16.80
N LEU A 255 3.68 15.11 -15.85
CA LEU A 255 3.44 15.31 -14.43
C LEU A 255 4.44 16.36 -13.92
N ILE A 256 3.92 17.42 -13.31
CA ILE A 256 4.72 18.55 -12.82
C ILE A 256 4.48 18.67 -11.32
N ILE A 257 5.57 18.72 -10.56
CA ILE A 257 5.55 18.91 -9.11
C ILE A 257 6.18 20.26 -8.76
N SER A 258 5.47 21.05 -7.95
CA SER A 258 6.05 22.22 -7.30
C SER A 258 6.28 21.95 -5.81
N PHE A 259 7.36 22.52 -5.29
CA PHE A 259 7.75 22.37 -3.89
C PHE A 259 7.59 23.70 -3.15
N LYS A 260 7.28 23.62 -1.86
CA LYS A 260 7.19 24.79 -0.98
C LYS A 260 8.55 25.50 -0.92
N SER A 261 8.50 26.83 -1.00
CA SER A 261 9.66 27.73 -0.85
C SER A 261 10.16 27.80 0.58
#